data_AF-A0A521L719-F1
#
_entry.id   AF-A0A521L719-F1
#
_cell.length_a   1.000
_cell.length_b   1.000
_cell.length_c   1.000
_cell.angle_alpha   90.00
_cell.angle_beta   90.00
_cell.angle_gamma   90.00
#
_symmetry.space_group_name_H-M   'P 1'
#
loop_
_entity.id
_entity.type
_entity.pdbx_description
1 polymer ?
#
loop_
_entity_poly.entity_id
_entity_poly.type
_entity_poly.pdbx_seq_one_letter_code
_entity_poly.pdbx_strand_id
1 'polypeptide(L)'
;MTGSSTADRRGLQAFARWHAIVLATSWLLGTAVAIYGYTLAPTTAEGVPATELMAALQRRWAWYTVCYGLFLVADLAIALLGVVLSAWLSPARGARAIAMIGLFALAGVLGMVMDVEMLVAAQTFRSGAVLQDPAAADVFLARINTLTAWLSAGSFAASGAASLLIGPMAERAGAGAPWIRLTRALATYQVAVAVVIAAAAITASSWLELLALAFGVIGMPILASLWLRGLVREIGRQRTERG
;
A
#
# COMPACT_ATOMS: atom_id res chain seq x y z
N MET A 1 -27.29 -9.58 -24.35
CA MET A 1 -27.78 -9.35 -22.97
C MET A 1 -27.61 -10.65 -22.19
N THR A 2 -26.49 -10.81 -21.50
CA THR A 2 -26.21 -12.03 -20.71
C THR A 2 -26.53 -11.73 -19.25
N GLY A 3 -27.63 -12.28 -18.76
CA GLY A 3 -27.97 -12.24 -17.34
C GLY A 3 -26.88 -12.95 -16.55
N SER A 4 -26.06 -12.19 -15.80
CA SER A 4 -25.18 -12.79 -14.80
C SER A 4 -26.07 -13.52 -13.80
N SER A 5 -25.82 -14.81 -13.57
CA SER A 5 -26.63 -15.57 -12.62
C SER A 5 -26.57 -14.91 -11.23
N THR A 6 -27.62 -15.07 -10.42
CA THR A 6 -27.62 -14.59 -9.04
C THR A 6 -26.53 -15.27 -8.17
N ALA A 7 -25.97 -16.39 -8.64
CA ALA A 7 -24.82 -17.06 -8.04
C ALA A 7 -23.51 -16.32 -8.34
N ASP A 8 -23.30 -15.86 -9.58
CA ASP A 8 -22.08 -15.12 -9.98
C ASP A 8 -21.96 -13.79 -9.21
N ARG A 9 -23.07 -13.08 -9.03
CA ARG A 9 -23.08 -11.84 -8.23
C ARG A 9 -22.76 -12.09 -6.76
N ARG A 10 -23.27 -13.18 -6.18
CA ARG A 10 -23.00 -13.55 -4.78
C ARG A 10 -21.53 -13.95 -4.59
N GLY A 11 -20.97 -14.71 -5.53
CA GLY A 11 -19.55 -15.08 -5.52
C GLY A 11 -18.62 -13.87 -5.58
N LEU A 12 -18.90 -12.94 -6.50
CA LEU A 12 -18.10 -11.72 -6.65
C LEU A 12 -18.15 -10.82 -5.40
N GLN A 13 -19.32 -10.71 -4.76
CA GLN A 13 -19.47 -9.92 -3.54
C GLN A 13 -18.73 -10.55 -2.34
N ALA A 14 -18.81 -11.87 -2.20
CA ALA A 14 -18.04 -12.60 -1.19
C ALA A 14 -16.54 -12.40 -1.41
N PHE A 15 -16.08 -12.49 -2.66
CA PHE A 15 -14.70 -12.21 -3.03
C PHE A 15 -14.29 -10.78 -2.66
N ALA A 16 -15.08 -9.76 -3.05
CA ALA A 16 -14.80 -8.36 -2.73
C ALA A 16 -14.69 -8.10 -1.22
N ARG A 17 -15.56 -8.73 -0.43
CA ARG A 17 -15.54 -8.63 1.03
C ARG A 17 -14.29 -9.28 1.64
N TRP A 18 -13.98 -10.51 1.24
CA TRP A 18 -12.78 -11.20 1.73
C TRP A 18 -11.51 -10.47 1.32
N HIS A 19 -11.46 -9.99 0.09
CA HIS A 19 -10.37 -9.19 -0.43
C HIS A 19 -10.15 -7.91 0.39
N ALA A 20 -11.22 -7.17 0.70
CA ALA A 20 -11.16 -5.99 1.55
C ALA A 20 -10.70 -6.31 2.98
N ILE A 21 -11.12 -7.43 3.55
CA ILE A 21 -10.69 -7.87 4.88
C ILE A 21 -9.20 -8.20 4.88
N VAL A 22 -8.74 -9.03 3.92
CA VAL A 22 -7.32 -9.42 3.81
C VAL A 22 -6.44 -8.19 3.64
N LEU A 23 -6.82 -7.27 2.76
CA LEU A 23 -6.09 -6.02 2.56
C LEU A 23 -6.03 -5.20 3.85
N ALA A 24 -7.18 -4.92 4.48
CA ALA A 24 -7.20 -4.11 5.70
C ALA A 24 -6.41 -4.75 6.85
N THR A 25 -6.59 -6.04 7.09
CA THR A 25 -5.93 -6.75 8.19
C THR A 25 -4.43 -6.87 7.97
N SER A 26 -3.99 -7.28 6.77
CA SER A 26 -2.57 -7.44 6.49
C SER A 26 -1.84 -6.10 6.54
N TRP A 27 -2.46 -5.04 6.00
CA TRP A 27 -1.87 -3.70 6.01
C TRP A 27 -1.80 -3.11 7.42
N LEU A 28 -2.88 -3.21 8.22
CA LEU A 28 -2.88 -2.72 9.61
C LEU A 28 -1.89 -3.49 10.49
N LEU A 29 -1.82 -4.83 10.36
CA LEU A 29 -0.87 -5.63 11.11
C LEU A 29 0.56 -5.33 10.67
N GLY A 30 0.82 -5.21 9.37
CA GLY A 30 2.12 -4.78 8.83
C GLY A 30 2.55 -3.43 9.41
N THR A 31 1.65 -2.45 9.46
CA THR A 31 1.90 -1.14 10.07
C THR A 31 2.18 -1.23 11.57
N ALA A 32 1.42 -2.03 12.31
CA ALA A 32 1.66 -2.20 13.74
C ALA A 32 3.05 -2.80 14.00
N VAL A 33 3.45 -3.79 13.19
CA VAL A 33 4.79 -4.39 13.24
C VAL A 33 5.86 -3.38 12.80
N ALA A 34 5.60 -2.56 11.79
CA ALA A 34 6.52 -1.50 11.34
C ALA A 34 6.77 -0.50 12.47
N ILE A 35 5.72 0.05 13.08
CA ILE A 35 5.83 1.00 14.21
C ILE A 35 6.65 0.37 15.33
N TYR A 36 6.35 -0.88 15.69
CA TYR A 36 7.11 -1.61 16.70
C TYR A 36 8.59 -1.77 16.29
N GLY A 37 8.87 -2.16 15.04
CA GLY A 37 10.22 -2.26 14.50
C GLY A 37 10.97 -0.93 14.56
N TYR A 38 10.34 0.17 14.16
CA TYR A 38 10.90 1.53 14.21
C TYR A 38 11.24 1.96 15.64
N THR A 39 10.44 1.60 16.65
CA THR A 39 10.77 1.91 18.06
C THR A 39 11.99 1.14 18.57
N LEU A 40 12.34 0.02 17.94
CA LEU A 40 13.42 -0.87 18.38
C LEU A 40 14.72 -0.70 17.60
N ALA A 41 14.62 -0.30 16.33
CA ALA A 41 15.73 0.00 15.44
C ALA A 41 15.23 1.01 14.38
N PRO A 42 15.43 2.33 14.59
CA PRO A 42 15.06 3.31 13.58
C PRO A 42 15.92 3.12 12.32
N THR A 43 15.31 3.10 11.13
CA THR A 43 16.03 2.93 9.85
C THR A 43 16.80 4.17 9.42
N THR A 44 16.59 5.29 10.11
CA THR A 44 17.38 6.51 10.01
C THR A 44 17.64 7.02 11.43
N ALA A 45 18.90 7.11 11.81
CA ALA A 45 19.32 7.75 13.05
C ALA A 45 20.50 8.65 12.71
N GLU A 46 20.23 9.95 12.56
CA GLU A 46 21.27 10.94 12.33
C GLU A 46 22.35 10.80 13.41
N GLY A 47 23.61 10.68 12.97
CA GLY A 47 24.76 10.55 13.87
C GLY A 47 25.03 9.14 14.42
N VAL A 48 24.28 8.11 14.02
CA VAL A 48 24.59 6.72 14.38
C VAL A 48 25.46 6.08 13.30
N PRO A 49 26.62 5.48 13.65
CA PRO A 49 27.45 4.77 12.69
C PRO A 49 26.68 3.64 11.99
N ALA A 50 26.85 3.46 10.68
CA ALA A 50 26.11 2.44 9.93
C ALA A 50 26.37 1.02 10.43
N THR A 51 27.54 0.73 11.00
CA THR A 51 27.83 -0.56 11.64
C THR A 51 26.98 -0.81 12.88
N GLU A 52 26.74 0.22 13.70
CA GLU A 52 25.86 0.13 14.88
C GLU A 52 24.40 -0.04 14.48
N LEU A 53 23.97 0.72 13.47
CA LEU A 53 22.63 0.60 12.88
C LEU A 53 22.42 -0.80 12.29
N MET A 54 23.37 -1.29 11.50
CA MET A 54 23.31 -2.64 10.93
C MET A 54 23.30 -3.73 11.99
N ALA A 55 24.06 -3.57 13.08
CA ALA A 55 24.03 -4.53 14.19
C ALA A 55 22.66 -4.53 14.90
N ALA A 56 22.01 -3.37 15.02
CA ALA A 56 20.64 -3.29 15.51
C ALA A 56 19.65 -3.96 14.57
N LEU A 57 19.76 -3.73 13.26
CA LEU A 57 18.93 -4.36 12.22
C LEU A 57 19.11 -5.88 12.20
N GLN A 58 20.35 -6.38 12.34
CA GLN A 58 20.62 -7.81 12.48
C GLN A 58 19.89 -8.39 13.68
N ARG A 59 19.91 -7.77 14.87
CA ARG A 59 19.19 -8.29 16.05
C ARG A 59 17.67 -8.32 15.86
N ARG A 60 17.14 -7.59 14.87
CA ARG A 60 15.70 -7.42 14.63
C ARG A 60 15.23 -7.96 13.28
N TRP A 61 16.07 -8.69 12.54
CA TRP A 61 15.79 -9.16 11.17
C TRP A 61 14.44 -9.91 11.02
N ALA A 62 14.06 -10.68 12.05
CA ALA A 62 12.82 -11.44 12.05
C ALA A 62 11.58 -10.55 12.03
N TRP A 63 11.63 -9.39 12.72
CA TRP A 63 10.53 -8.43 12.73
C TRP A 63 10.35 -7.78 11.37
N TYR A 64 11.45 -7.41 10.70
CA TYR A 64 11.40 -6.92 9.32
C TYR A 64 10.83 -7.97 8.37
N THR A 65 11.21 -9.24 8.54
CA THR A 65 10.66 -10.35 7.73
C THR A 65 9.14 -10.46 7.88
N VAL A 66 8.63 -10.42 9.12
CA VAL A 66 7.19 -10.47 9.37
C VAL A 66 6.49 -9.22 8.82
N CYS A 67 7.05 -8.03 9.06
CA CYS A 67 6.51 -6.76 8.59
C CYS A 67 6.30 -6.75 7.08
N TYR A 68 7.37 -6.99 6.32
CA TYR A 68 7.33 -6.93 4.87
C TYR A 68 6.64 -8.16 4.25
N GLY A 69 6.56 -9.28 4.97
CA GLY A 69 5.67 -10.39 4.58
C GLY A 69 4.19 -10.00 4.62
N LEU A 70 3.78 -9.21 5.62
CA LEU A 70 2.40 -8.71 5.73
C LEU A 70 2.10 -7.61 4.70
N PHE A 71 3.05 -6.71 4.45
CA PHE A 71 2.92 -5.73 3.37
C PHE A 71 2.86 -6.41 2.00
N LEU A 72 3.64 -7.48 1.77
CA LEU A 72 3.59 -8.20 0.50
C LEU A 72 2.18 -8.76 0.23
N VAL A 73 1.52 -9.28 1.27
CA VAL A 73 0.13 -9.74 1.17
C VAL A 73 -0.83 -8.57 0.91
N ALA A 74 -0.61 -7.42 1.53
CA ALA A 74 -1.40 -6.22 1.29
C ALA A 74 -1.23 -5.73 -0.16
N ASP A 75 0.00 -5.64 -0.68
CA ASP A 75 0.29 -5.16 -2.03
C ASP A 75 -0.17 -6.13 -3.13
N LEU A 76 -0.11 -7.44 -2.88
CA LEU A 76 -0.81 -8.45 -3.69
C LEU A 76 -2.32 -8.17 -3.75
N ALA A 77 -2.91 -7.81 -2.62
CA ALA A 77 -4.32 -7.47 -2.59
C ALA A 77 -4.58 -6.14 -3.36
N ILE A 78 -3.77 -5.10 -3.17
CA ILE A 78 -3.88 -3.86 -3.94
C ILE A 78 -3.84 -4.10 -5.45
N ALA A 79 -2.97 -4.99 -5.92
CA ALA A 79 -2.86 -5.32 -7.34
C ALA A 79 -4.18 -5.85 -7.94
N LEU A 80 -4.98 -6.54 -7.14
CA LEU A 80 -6.27 -7.11 -7.56
C LEU A 80 -7.46 -6.16 -7.27
N LEU A 81 -7.25 -5.07 -6.54
CA LEU A 81 -8.32 -4.15 -6.12
C LEU A 81 -9.04 -3.53 -7.32
N GLY A 82 -8.32 -3.21 -8.39
CA GLY A 82 -8.90 -2.69 -9.62
C GLY A 82 -9.87 -3.67 -10.29
N VAL A 83 -9.58 -4.98 -10.24
CA VAL A 83 -10.46 -6.03 -10.77
C VAL A 83 -11.73 -6.11 -9.93
N VAL A 84 -11.61 -6.10 -8.60
CA VAL A 84 -12.74 -6.10 -7.66
C VAL A 84 -13.66 -4.90 -7.92
N LEU A 85 -13.08 -3.71 -8.01
CA LEU A 85 -13.82 -2.47 -8.24
C LEU A 85 -14.47 -2.44 -9.61
N SER A 86 -13.78 -2.91 -10.65
CA SER A 86 -14.35 -2.97 -12.01
C SER A 86 -15.54 -3.92 -12.04
N ALA A 87 -15.42 -5.09 -11.42
CA ALA A 87 -16.49 -6.07 -11.39
C ALA A 87 -17.72 -5.55 -10.62
N TRP A 88 -17.52 -4.85 -9.49
CA TRP A 88 -18.61 -4.24 -8.73
C TRP A 88 -19.26 -3.06 -9.47
N LEU A 89 -18.47 -2.08 -9.91
CA LEU A 89 -18.97 -0.86 -10.56
C LEU A 89 -19.58 -1.16 -11.93
N SER A 90 -19.26 -2.32 -12.53
CA SER A 90 -19.69 -2.72 -13.87
C SER A 90 -19.59 -1.56 -14.87
N PRO A 91 -18.44 -0.87 -14.94
CA PRO A 91 -18.30 0.28 -15.81
C PRO A 91 -18.54 -0.17 -17.25
N ALA A 92 -19.29 0.60 -18.02
CA ALA A 92 -19.41 0.37 -19.46
C ALA A 92 -17.99 0.20 -20.04
N ARG A 93 -17.75 -0.86 -20.83
CA ARG A 93 -16.44 -1.19 -21.40
C ARG A 93 -15.79 0.07 -21.96
N GLY A 94 -14.75 0.57 -21.31
CA GLY A 94 -14.19 1.88 -21.60
C GLY A 94 -12.81 2.06 -21.00
N ALA A 95 -12.01 2.92 -21.64
CA ALA A 95 -10.60 3.12 -21.32
C ALA A 95 -10.34 3.46 -19.84
N ARG A 96 -11.28 4.12 -19.14
CA ARG A 96 -11.16 4.44 -17.71
C ARG A 96 -11.14 3.21 -16.80
N ALA A 97 -11.94 2.19 -17.11
CA ALA A 97 -11.97 0.97 -16.32
C ALA A 97 -10.67 0.18 -16.48
N ILE A 98 -10.15 0.12 -17.71
CA ILE A 98 -8.87 -0.53 -18.03
C ILE A 98 -7.72 0.22 -17.34
N ALA A 99 -7.70 1.55 -17.43
CA ALA A 99 -6.71 2.38 -16.76
C ALA A 99 -6.74 2.20 -15.24
N MET A 100 -7.93 2.17 -14.62
CA MET A 100 -8.05 1.91 -13.18
C MET A 100 -7.48 0.54 -12.79
N ILE A 101 -7.82 -0.52 -13.55
CA ILE A 101 -7.27 -1.86 -13.31
C ILE A 101 -5.75 -1.84 -13.43
N GLY A 102 -5.22 -1.28 -14.52
CA GLY A 102 -3.79 -1.21 -14.77
C GLY A 102 -3.02 -0.41 -13.72
N LEU A 103 -3.60 0.70 -13.25
CA LEU A 103 -2.97 1.54 -12.22
C LEU A 103 -2.97 0.89 -10.84
N PHE A 104 -4.04 0.19 -10.43
CA PHE A 104 -4.00 -0.59 -9.19
C PHE A 104 -3.04 -1.78 -9.28
N ALA A 105 -3.01 -2.46 -10.43
CA ALA A 105 -2.04 -3.53 -10.69
C ALA A 105 -0.60 -3.00 -10.59
N LEU A 106 -0.31 -1.86 -11.22
CA LEU A 106 0.99 -1.19 -11.12
C LEU A 106 1.33 -0.81 -9.68
N ALA A 107 0.38 -0.20 -8.95
CA ALA A 107 0.58 0.17 -7.55
C ALA A 107 0.97 -1.02 -6.69
N GLY A 108 0.18 -2.10 -6.76
CA GLY A 108 0.47 -3.34 -6.03
C GLY A 108 1.80 -3.96 -6.46
N VAL A 109 2.13 -4.00 -7.75
CA VAL A 109 3.43 -4.55 -8.22
C VAL A 109 4.61 -3.74 -7.71
N LEU A 110 4.54 -2.41 -7.73
CA LEU A 110 5.62 -1.57 -7.20
C LEU A 110 5.81 -1.80 -5.70
N GLY A 111 4.72 -1.93 -4.95
CA GLY A 111 4.75 -2.28 -3.53
C GLY A 111 5.33 -3.68 -3.27
N MET A 112 4.90 -4.70 -4.01
CA MET A 112 5.45 -6.05 -3.92
C MET A 112 6.96 -6.09 -4.19
N VAL A 113 7.44 -5.36 -5.20
CA VAL A 113 8.88 -5.28 -5.51
C VAL A 113 9.63 -4.67 -4.33
N MET A 114 9.10 -3.60 -3.74
CA MET A 114 9.66 -2.99 -2.53
C MET A 114 9.72 -3.97 -1.37
N ASP A 115 8.64 -4.71 -1.12
CA ASP A 115 8.57 -5.68 -0.02
C ASP A 115 9.54 -6.85 -0.23
N VAL A 116 9.66 -7.35 -1.46
CA VAL A 116 10.63 -8.40 -1.79
C VAL A 116 12.06 -7.92 -1.56
N GLU A 117 12.41 -6.70 -1.98
CA GLU A 117 13.73 -6.12 -1.70
C GLU A 117 13.98 -5.99 -0.20
N MET A 118 12.97 -5.61 0.59
CA MET A 118 13.10 -5.54 2.04
C MET A 118 13.17 -6.91 2.72
N LEU A 119 12.50 -7.93 2.18
CA LEU A 119 12.64 -9.32 2.64
C LEU A 119 14.04 -9.87 2.33
N VAL A 120 14.59 -9.54 1.15
CA VAL A 120 15.98 -9.85 0.79
C VAL A 120 16.93 -9.13 1.73
N ALA A 121 16.71 -7.83 2.01
CA ALA A 121 17.49 -7.07 2.97
C ALA A 121 17.45 -7.70 4.37
N ALA A 122 16.30 -8.18 4.82
CA ALA A 122 16.16 -8.88 6.09
C ALA A 122 17.00 -10.17 6.15
N GLN A 123 17.14 -10.92 5.05
CA GLN A 123 18.04 -12.07 5.00
C GLN A 123 19.53 -11.64 5.03
N THR A 124 19.87 -10.52 4.41
CA THR A 124 21.22 -9.93 4.50
C THR A 124 21.55 -9.47 5.92
N PHE A 125 20.57 -8.88 6.64
CA PHE A 125 20.73 -8.55 8.05
C PHE A 125 20.97 -9.80 8.89
N ARG A 126 20.20 -10.87 8.65
CA ARG A 126 20.34 -12.15 9.34
C ARG A 126 21.74 -12.76 9.17
N SER A 127 22.28 -12.77 7.95
CA SER A 127 23.58 -13.37 7.66
C SER A 127 24.76 -12.56 8.19
N GLY A 128 24.57 -11.25 8.41
CA GLY A 128 25.62 -10.35 8.86
C GLY A 128 26.71 -10.07 7.83
N ALA A 129 26.50 -10.45 6.56
CA ALA A 129 27.51 -10.36 5.50
C ALA A 129 28.02 -8.91 5.27
N VAL A 130 27.17 -7.92 5.54
CA VAL A 130 27.44 -6.48 5.30
C VAL A 130 28.02 -5.79 6.55
N LEU A 131 28.10 -6.47 7.70
CA LEU A 131 28.58 -5.88 8.95
C LEU A 131 30.11 -5.71 9.02
N GLN A 132 30.85 -6.36 8.13
CA GLN A 132 32.31 -6.40 8.21
C GLN A 132 33.00 -5.20 7.56
N ASP A 133 32.29 -4.41 6.75
CA ASP A 133 32.80 -3.22 6.09
C ASP A 133 31.82 -2.05 6.27
N PRO A 134 32.19 -1.01 7.05
CA PRO A 134 31.37 0.18 7.24
C PRO A 134 30.94 0.88 5.94
N ALA A 135 31.84 0.95 4.95
CA ALA A 135 31.53 1.60 3.67
C ALA A 135 30.50 0.78 2.87
N ALA A 136 30.61 -0.56 2.91
CA ALA A 136 29.61 -1.44 2.30
C ALA A 136 28.25 -1.34 3.00
N ALA A 137 28.23 -1.19 4.34
CA ALA A 137 27.01 -0.97 5.11
C ALA A 137 26.31 0.34 4.74
N ASP A 138 27.05 1.44 4.64
CA ASP A 138 26.51 2.74 4.21
C ASP A 138 25.89 2.67 2.81
N VAL A 139 26.63 2.12 1.85
CA VAL A 139 26.16 1.99 0.46
C VAL A 139 24.92 1.10 0.36
N PHE A 140 24.88 0.01 1.12
CA PHE A 140 23.75 -0.92 1.15
C PHE A 140 22.48 -0.25 1.69
N LEU A 141 22.59 0.44 2.84
CA LEU A 141 21.46 1.15 3.46
C LEU A 141 20.96 2.29 2.57
N ALA A 142 21.87 3.07 1.98
CA ALA A 142 21.53 4.16 1.07
C ALA A 142 20.77 3.64 -0.17
N ARG A 143 21.23 2.53 -0.75
CA ARG A 143 20.57 1.88 -1.90
C ARG A 143 19.16 1.42 -1.55
N ILE A 144 19.00 0.72 -0.42
CA ILE A 144 17.69 0.23 0.01
C ILE A 144 16.74 1.40 0.27
N ASN A 145 17.16 2.42 1.01
CA ASN A 145 16.34 3.57 1.33
C ASN A 145 15.89 4.31 0.06
N THR A 146 16.81 4.53 -0.88
CA THR A 146 16.49 5.22 -2.14
C THR A 146 15.54 4.39 -3.01
N LEU A 147 15.81 3.09 -3.17
CA LEU A 147 14.98 2.21 -3.99
C LEU A 147 13.55 2.11 -3.43
N THR A 148 13.44 1.85 -2.12
CA THR A 148 12.15 1.71 -1.43
C THR A 148 11.36 3.01 -1.46
N ALA A 149 12.01 4.17 -1.31
CA ALA A 149 11.35 5.47 -1.44
C ALA A 149 10.73 5.66 -2.84
N TRP A 150 11.47 5.38 -3.91
CA TRP A 150 10.95 5.54 -5.27
C TRP A 150 9.82 4.56 -5.60
N LEU A 151 9.96 3.30 -5.19
CA LEU A 151 8.90 2.30 -5.36
C LEU A 151 7.64 2.67 -4.59
N SER A 152 7.79 3.12 -3.34
CA SER A 152 6.68 3.58 -2.50
C SER A 152 5.98 4.81 -3.11
N ALA A 153 6.75 5.82 -3.54
CA ALA A 153 6.21 7.00 -4.20
C ALA A 153 5.43 6.64 -5.47
N GLY A 154 6.01 5.77 -6.30
CA GLY A 154 5.34 5.27 -7.52
C GLY A 154 4.06 4.52 -7.21
N SER A 155 4.07 3.64 -6.19
CA SER A 155 2.88 2.90 -5.75
C SER A 155 1.76 3.84 -5.30
N PHE A 156 2.06 4.80 -4.42
CA PHE A 156 1.07 5.77 -3.96
C PHE A 156 0.53 6.66 -5.08
N ALA A 157 1.39 7.11 -6.01
CA ALA A 157 0.96 7.90 -7.16
C ALA A 157 0.01 7.11 -8.06
N ALA A 158 0.35 5.84 -8.36
CA ALA A 158 -0.48 4.97 -9.18
C ALA A 158 -1.83 4.65 -8.51
N SER A 159 -1.84 4.32 -7.21
CA SER A 159 -3.07 4.10 -6.45
C SER A 159 -3.94 5.36 -6.36
N GLY A 160 -3.31 6.53 -6.15
CA GLY A 160 -4.01 7.82 -6.09
C GLY A 160 -4.67 8.14 -7.43
N ALA A 161 -3.93 7.99 -8.53
CA ALA A 161 -4.47 8.15 -9.88
C ALA A 161 -5.62 7.18 -10.17
N ALA A 162 -5.47 5.90 -9.80
CA ALA A 162 -6.54 4.90 -9.94
C ALA A 162 -7.80 5.32 -9.16
N SER A 163 -7.62 5.82 -7.94
CA SER A 163 -8.71 6.26 -7.06
C SER A 163 -9.47 7.48 -7.59
N LEU A 164 -8.80 8.39 -8.29
CA LEU A 164 -9.45 9.51 -8.99
C LEU A 164 -10.40 9.03 -10.10
N LEU A 165 -10.05 7.93 -10.78
CA LEU A 165 -10.90 7.35 -11.82
C LEU A 165 -12.17 6.71 -11.26
N ILE A 166 -12.16 6.26 -10.00
CA ILE A 166 -13.30 5.60 -9.35
C ILE A 166 -14.50 6.53 -9.25
N GLY A 167 -14.31 7.80 -8.88
CA GLY A 167 -15.40 8.72 -8.56
C GLY A 167 -16.52 8.79 -9.62
N PRO A 168 -16.22 9.15 -10.88
CA PRO A 168 -17.22 9.19 -11.95
C PRO A 168 -17.86 7.83 -12.27
N MET A 169 -17.14 6.72 -12.05
CA MET A 169 -17.67 5.36 -12.25
C MET A 169 -18.64 4.99 -11.12
N ALA A 170 -18.30 5.35 -9.89
CA ALA A 170 -19.11 5.16 -8.70
C ALA A 170 -20.41 5.98 -8.73
N GLU A 171 -20.35 7.23 -9.20
CA GLU A 171 -21.54 8.06 -9.41
C GLU A 171 -22.53 7.39 -10.38
N ARG A 172 -22.03 6.89 -11.52
CA ARG A 172 -22.87 6.17 -12.51
C ARG A 172 -23.42 4.85 -11.97
N ALA A 173 -22.68 4.18 -11.10
CA ALA A 173 -23.12 2.96 -10.44
C ALA A 173 -24.11 3.20 -9.29
N GLY A 174 -24.40 4.46 -8.95
CA GLY A 174 -25.31 4.83 -7.86
C GLY A 174 -24.69 4.63 -6.47
N ALA A 175 -23.37 4.76 -6.35
CA ALA A 175 -22.69 4.72 -5.05
C ALA A 175 -23.02 5.97 -4.22
N GLY A 176 -23.04 5.83 -2.90
CA GLY A 176 -23.31 6.92 -1.97
C GLY A 176 -22.30 8.07 -2.06
N ALA A 177 -22.80 9.31 -2.06
CA ALA A 177 -21.99 10.53 -2.06
C ALA A 177 -20.93 10.61 -0.94
N PRO A 178 -21.18 10.13 0.30
CA PRO A 178 -20.14 10.11 1.33
C PRO A 178 -18.93 9.26 0.96
N TRP A 179 -19.15 8.06 0.38
CA TRP A 179 -18.06 7.17 -0.02
C TRP A 179 -17.28 7.76 -1.19
N ILE A 180 -17.95 8.32 -2.20
CA ILE A 180 -17.30 8.99 -3.33
C ILE A 180 -16.40 10.15 -2.86
N ARG A 181 -16.89 10.97 -1.92
CA ARG A 181 -16.08 12.07 -1.33
C ARG A 181 -14.84 11.52 -0.61
N LEU A 182 -15.01 10.46 0.18
CA LEU A 182 -13.89 9.80 0.85
C LEU A 182 -12.88 9.24 -0.16
N THR A 183 -13.32 8.60 -1.24
CA THR A 183 -12.45 8.11 -2.33
C THR A 183 -11.63 9.24 -2.96
N ARG A 184 -12.25 10.41 -3.22
CA ARG A 184 -11.54 11.58 -3.76
C ARG A 184 -10.52 12.13 -2.77
N ALA A 185 -10.89 12.27 -1.50
CA ALA A 185 -9.98 12.74 -0.46
C ALA A 185 -8.79 11.79 -0.28
N LEU A 186 -9.04 10.48 -0.29
CA LEU A 186 -8.02 9.46 -0.23
C LEU A 186 -7.07 9.52 -1.43
N ALA A 187 -7.61 9.73 -2.62
CA ALA A 187 -6.82 9.85 -3.84
C ALA A 187 -5.84 11.03 -3.76
N THR A 188 -6.33 12.21 -3.33
CA THR A 188 -5.49 13.39 -3.10
C THR A 188 -4.44 13.14 -2.03
N TYR A 189 -4.81 12.46 -0.95
CA TYR A 189 -3.87 12.10 0.12
C TYR A 189 -2.75 11.19 -0.40
N GLN A 190 -3.09 10.15 -1.17
CA GLN A 190 -2.10 9.24 -1.77
C GLN A 190 -1.12 9.97 -2.69
N VAL A 191 -1.62 10.88 -3.55
CA VAL A 191 -0.76 11.70 -4.41
C VAL A 191 0.14 12.63 -3.57
N ALA A 192 -0.40 13.25 -2.51
CA ALA A 192 0.39 14.08 -1.62
C ALA A 192 1.50 13.28 -0.92
N VAL A 193 1.20 12.07 -0.43
CA VAL A 193 2.18 11.16 0.16
C VAL A 193 3.28 10.80 -0.84
N ALA A 194 2.91 10.48 -2.08
CA ALA A 194 3.89 10.20 -3.14
C ALA A 194 4.84 11.38 -3.36
N VAL A 195 4.32 12.60 -3.40
CA VAL A 195 5.12 13.84 -3.54
C VAL A 195 6.03 14.03 -2.32
N VAL A 196 5.54 13.81 -1.10
CA VAL A 196 6.35 13.92 0.12
C VAL A 196 7.49 12.90 0.12
N ILE A 197 7.24 11.65 -0.26
CA ILE A 197 8.27 10.60 -0.35
C ILE A 197 9.30 10.95 -1.42
N ALA A 198 8.87 11.37 -2.60
CA ALA A 198 9.79 11.78 -3.66
C ALA A 198 10.63 13.00 -3.26
N ALA A 199 10.02 13.99 -2.58
CA ALA A 199 10.73 15.15 -2.07
C ALA A 199 11.74 14.76 -0.98
N ALA A 200 11.38 13.85 -0.07
CA ALA A 200 12.30 13.30 0.92
C ALA A 200 13.52 12.65 0.25
N ALA A 201 13.30 11.79 -0.76
CA ALA A 201 14.36 11.11 -1.49
C ALA A 201 15.28 12.08 -2.26
N ILE A 202 14.73 13.14 -2.85
CA ILE A 202 15.53 14.14 -3.61
C ILE A 202 16.33 15.04 -2.69
N THR A 203 15.75 15.44 -1.55
CA THR A 203 16.35 16.45 -0.66
C THR A 203 17.16 15.85 0.48
N ALA A 204 17.06 14.53 0.70
CA ALA A 204 17.61 13.85 1.88
C ALA A 204 17.19 14.51 3.20
N SER A 205 15.97 15.07 3.25
CA SER A 205 15.47 15.78 4.43
C SER A 205 14.85 14.81 5.43
N SER A 206 15.48 14.68 6.60
CA SER A 206 14.99 13.84 7.70
C SER A 206 13.58 14.22 8.18
N TRP A 207 13.21 15.50 8.13
CA TRP A 207 11.85 15.93 8.42
C TRP A 207 10.82 15.40 7.41
N LEU A 208 11.15 15.43 6.11
CA LEU A 208 10.27 14.89 5.07
C LEU A 208 10.18 13.37 5.15
N GLU A 209 11.25 12.68 5.55
CA GLU A 209 11.23 11.23 5.83
C GLU A 209 10.29 10.89 6.99
N LEU A 210 10.31 11.67 8.07
CA LEU A 210 9.37 11.51 9.19
C LEU A 210 7.92 11.75 8.76
N LEU A 211 7.68 12.75 7.91
CA LEU A 211 6.34 12.98 7.35
C LEU A 211 5.92 11.85 6.42
N ALA A 212 6.82 11.34 5.58
CA ALA A 212 6.57 10.18 4.72
C ALA A 212 6.22 8.94 5.55
N LEU A 213 6.93 8.70 6.66
CA LEU A 213 6.61 7.62 7.60
C LEU A 213 5.23 7.84 8.24
N ALA A 214 4.97 9.03 8.79
CA ALA A 214 3.71 9.33 9.45
C ALA A 214 2.51 9.18 8.49
N PHE A 215 2.61 9.69 7.27
CA PHE A 215 1.50 9.65 6.34
C PHE A 215 1.38 8.33 5.58
N GLY A 216 2.50 7.78 5.09
CA GLY A 216 2.54 6.55 4.30
C GLY A 216 2.37 5.28 5.15
N VAL A 217 3.08 5.19 6.28
CA VAL A 217 3.10 3.97 7.10
C VAL A 217 1.99 3.97 8.15
N ILE A 218 1.57 5.12 8.69
CA ILE A 218 0.53 5.19 9.73
C ILE A 218 -0.80 5.68 9.15
N GLY A 219 -0.80 6.84 8.48
CA GLY A 219 -2.02 7.48 8.00
C GLY A 219 -2.76 6.66 6.94
N MET A 220 -2.05 6.17 5.92
CA MET A 220 -2.69 5.42 4.83
C MET A 220 -3.40 4.14 5.26
N PRO A 221 -2.83 3.24 6.07
CA PRO A 221 -3.55 2.05 6.53
C PRO A 221 -4.87 2.36 7.24
N ILE A 222 -4.90 3.44 8.05
CA ILE A 222 -6.12 3.90 8.72
C ILE A 222 -7.14 4.36 7.68
N LEU A 223 -6.75 5.26 6.78
CA LEU A 223 -7.64 5.81 5.76
C LEU A 223 -8.13 4.72 4.77
N ALA A 224 -7.26 3.82 4.35
CA ALA A 224 -7.60 2.67 3.52
C ALA A 224 -8.59 1.75 4.22
N SER A 225 -8.41 1.48 5.52
CA SER A 225 -9.35 0.65 6.30
C SER A 225 -10.73 1.29 6.40
N LEU A 226 -10.79 2.61 6.62
CA LEU A 226 -12.05 3.36 6.62
C LEU A 226 -12.72 3.31 5.25
N TRP A 227 -11.94 3.47 4.18
CA TRP A 227 -12.42 3.41 2.80
C TRP A 227 -12.95 2.01 2.43
N LEU A 228 -12.24 0.95 2.80
CA LEU A 228 -12.63 -0.45 2.58
C LEU A 228 -13.90 -0.81 3.36
N ARG A 229 -14.01 -0.34 4.61
CA ARG A 229 -15.25 -0.49 5.39
C ARG A 229 -16.42 0.21 4.71
N GLY A 230 -16.20 1.41 4.16
CA GLY A 230 -17.18 2.13 3.36
C GLY A 230 -17.58 1.37 2.10
N LEU A 231 -16.62 0.80 1.38
CA LEU A 231 -16.83 0.00 0.18
C LEU A 231 -17.71 -1.23 0.50
N VAL A 232 -17.38 -1.97 1.56
CA VAL A 232 -18.17 -3.15 1.98
C VAL A 232 -19.62 -2.76 2.33
N ARG A 233 -19.82 -1.62 2.99
CA ARG A 233 -21.17 -1.09 3.28
C ARG A 233 -21.92 -0.73 2.00
N GLU A 234 -21.23 -0.11 1.04
CA GLU A 234 -21.86 0.32 -0.21
C GLU A 234 -22.30 -0.88 -1.07
N ILE A 235 -21.44 -1.90 -1.17
CA ILE A 235 -21.77 -3.18 -1.79
C ILE A 235 -22.99 -3.82 -1.09
N GLY A 236 -23.04 -3.72 0.25
CA GLY A 236 -24.16 -4.21 1.05
C GLY A 236 -25.47 -3.43 0.87
N ARG A 237 -25.42 -2.09 0.76
CA ARG A 237 -26.62 -1.25 0.59
C ARG A 237 -27.33 -1.54 -0.74
N GLN A 238 -26.56 -1.63 -1.82
CA GLN A 238 -27.10 -1.95 -3.15
C GLN A 238 -27.75 -3.34 -3.25
N ARG A 239 -27.48 -4.24 -2.28
CA ARG A 239 -28.15 -5.53 -2.14
C ARG A 239 -29.59 -5.37 -1.67
N THR A 240 -29.85 -4.48 -0.71
CA THR A 240 -31.15 -4.28 -0.09
C THR A 240 -32.11 -3.48 -0.97
N GLU A 241 -31.58 -2.59 -1.82
CA GLU A 241 -32.41 -1.75 -2.71
C GLU A 241 -32.78 -2.42 -4.04
N ARG A 242 -32.14 -3.55 -4.38
CA ARG A 242 -32.37 -4.28 -5.65
C ARG A 242 -32.93 -5.69 -5.47
N GLY A 243 -33.13 -6.12 -4.23
CA GLY A 243 -33.80 -7.38 -3.88
C GLY A 243 -35.21 -7.09 -3.40
#